data_AF-A0A2E6YA27-F1
#
_entry.id   AF-A0A2E6YA27-F1
#
_cell.length_a   1.000
_cell.length_b   1.000
_cell.length_c   1.000
_cell.angle_alpha   90.00
_cell.angle_beta   90.00
_cell.angle_gamma   90.00
#
_symmetry.space_group_name_H-M   'P 1'
#
loop_
_entity.id
_entity.type
_entity.pdbx_description
1 polymer ?
#
loop_
_entity_poly.entity_id
_entity_poly.type
_entity_poly.pdbx_seq_one_letter_code
_entity_poly.pdbx_strand_id
1 'polypeptide(L)'
;MPFSATRYRKKTLRQRLAAPVIAFALIGYFGFHALNGELGLVGKARIEHRYAELEKELSQLTAERRELERRVALLRPESLDPDMIDERARASLNVVQPQELAILRPQRGR
;
A
#
# COMPACT_ATOMS: atom_id res chain seq x y z
N MET A 1 -46.16 -68.83 -18.90
CA MET A 1 -45.78 -67.64 -18.12
C MET A 1 -44.75 -68.05 -17.07
N PRO A 2 -43.44 -67.76 -17.20
CA PRO A 2 -42.50 -68.01 -16.10
C PRO A 2 -42.44 -66.80 -15.15
N PHE A 3 -42.55 -67.06 -13.85
CA PHE A 3 -42.38 -66.08 -12.78
C PHE A 3 -40.90 -65.71 -12.64
N SER A 4 -40.56 -64.44 -12.84
CA SER A 4 -39.21 -63.92 -12.61
C SER A 4 -38.99 -63.70 -11.11
N ALA A 5 -38.18 -64.58 -10.51
CA ALA A 5 -37.76 -64.45 -9.12
C ALA A 5 -36.86 -63.22 -8.93
N THR A 6 -37.35 -62.19 -8.26
CA THR A 6 -36.57 -61.02 -7.85
C THR A 6 -35.61 -61.40 -6.74
N ARG A 7 -34.33 -61.59 -7.08
CA ARG A 7 -33.27 -61.82 -6.07
C ARG A 7 -33.05 -60.53 -5.27
N TYR A 8 -33.64 -60.43 -4.09
CA TYR A 8 -33.34 -59.38 -3.13
C TYR A 8 -31.90 -59.52 -2.62
N ARG A 9 -30.99 -58.69 -3.14
CA ARG A 9 -29.59 -58.62 -2.70
C ARG A 9 -29.53 -57.81 -1.40
N LYS A 10 -29.23 -58.46 -0.27
CA LYS A 10 -29.02 -57.77 1.01
C LYS A 10 -27.84 -56.81 0.84
N LYS A 11 -28.07 -55.49 0.90
CA LYS A 11 -27.00 -54.49 0.92
C LYS A 11 -26.08 -54.79 2.10
N THR A 12 -24.81 -55.05 1.83
CA THR A 12 -23.83 -55.39 2.87
C THR A 12 -23.55 -54.17 3.75
N LEU A 13 -23.21 -54.39 5.03
CA LEU A 13 -22.93 -53.31 5.99
C LEU A 13 -21.88 -52.33 5.44
N ARG A 14 -20.88 -52.86 4.71
CA ARG A 14 -19.86 -52.07 4.00
C ARG A 14 -20.46 -51.07 3.01
N GLN A 15 -21.49 -51.45 2.25
CA GLN A 15 -22.18 -50.54 1.31
C GLN A 15 -22.96 -49.44 2.02
N ARG A 16 -23.44 -49.69 3.25
CA ARG A 16 -24.13 -48.69 4.06
C ARG A 16 -23.18 -47.70 4.72
N LEU A 17 -21.99 -48.16 5.12
CA LEU A 17 -21.00 -47.35 5.83
C LEU A 17 -20.04 -46.60 4.89
N ALA A 18 -19.93 -46.99 3.61
CA ALA A 18 -19.04 -46.32 2.67
C ALA A 18 -19.32 -44.82 2.55
N ALA A 19 -20.59 -44.43 2.34
CA ALA A 19 -20.97 -43.03 2.19
C ALA A 19 -20.67 -42.16 3.44
N PRO A 20 -21.08 -42.54 4.67
CA PRO A 20 -20.77 -41.73 5.85
C PRO A 20 -19.27 -41.67 6.16
N VAL A 21 -18.51 -42.76 5.93
CA VAL A 21 -17.05 -42.72 6.12
C VAL A 21 -16.39 -41.74 5.16
N ILE A 22 -16.78 -41.74 3.88
CA ILE A 22 -16.28 -40.78 2.91
C ILE A 22 -16.67 -39.35 3.31
N ALA A 23 -17.91 -39.14 3.76
CA ALA A 23 -18.36 -37.82 4.22
C ALA A 23 -17.52 -37.31 5.41
N PHE A 24 -17.27 -38.16 6.42
CA PHE A 24 -16.41 -37.79 7.55
C PHE A 24 -14.97 -37.50 7.12
N ALA A 25 -14.41 -38.29 6.20
CA ALA A 25 -13.08 -38.05 5.66
C ALA A 25 -12.99 -36.69 4.94
N LEU A 26 -14.00 -36.35 4.12
CA LEU A 26 -14.09 -35.07 3.44
C LEU A 26 -14.22 -33.91 4.43
N ILE A 27 -15.09 -34.02 5.43
CA ILE A 27 -15.26 -32.99 6.47
C ILE A 27 -13.95 -32.78 7.23
N GLY A 28 -13.25 -33.85 7.62
CA GLY A 28 -11.95 -33.76 8.29
C GLY A 28 -10.89 -33.08 7.41
N TYR A 29 -10.81 -33.47 6.14
CA TYR A 29 -9.88 -32.89 5.17
C TYR A 29 -10.14 -31.39 4.96
N PHE A 30 -11.38 -31.01 4.62
CA PHE A 30 -11.75 -29.62 4.41
C PHE A 30 -11.65 -28.80 5.69
N GLY A 31 -12.03 -29.35 6.85
CA GLY A 31 -11.89 -28.68 8.14
C GLY A 31 -10.43 -28.38 8.49
N PHE A 32 -9.53 -29.36 8.30
CA PHE A 32 -8.09 -29.17 8.51
C PHE A 32 -7.52 -28.10 7.57
N HIS A 33 -7.86 -28.15 6.28
CA HIS A 33 -7.41 -27.19 5.28
C HIS A 33 -8.04 -25.80 5.46
N ALA A 34 -9.25 -25.67 6.00
CA ALA A 34 -9.85 -24.38 6.31
C ALA A 34 -9.13 -23.66 7.47
N LEU A 35 -8.54 -24.42 8.40
CA LEU A 35 -7.77 -23.87 9.52
C LEU A 35 -6.31 -23.61 9.13
N ASN A 36 -5.65 -24.57 8.50
CA ASN A 36 -4.20 -24.54 8.23
C ASN A 36 -3.83 -24.12 6.81
N GLY A 37 -4.81 -24.00 5.91
CA GLY A 37 -4.57 -23.61 4.52
C GLY A 37 -4.12 -22.16 4.41
N GLU A 38 -3.37 -21.87 3.35
CA GLU A 38 -2.89 -20.54 3.01
C GLU A 38 -4.04 -19.53 2.78
N LEU A 39 -5.20 -20.02 2.33
CA LEU A 39 -6.46 -19.27 2.18
C LEU A 39 -7.44 -19.52 3.33
N GLY A 40 -7.01 -20.22 4.37
CA GLY A 40 -7.79 -20.50 5.57
C GLY A 40 -7.94 -19.26 6.47
N LEU A 41 -8.57 -19.46 7.62
CA LEU A 41 -8.82 -18.37 8.59
C LEU A 41 -7.53 -17.65 9.02
N VAL A 42 -6.46 -18.40 9.25
CA VAL A 42 -5.15 -17.86 9.63
C VAL A 42 -4.52 -17.07 8.47
N GLY A 43 -4.62 -17.60 7.25
CA GLY A 43 -4.13 -16.96 6.04
C GLY A 43 -4.82 -15.61 5.78
N LYS A 44 -6.14 -15.58 5.90
CA LYS A 44 -6.94 -14.35 5.82
C LYS A 44 -6.49 -13.30 6.83
N ALA A 45 -6.32 -13.69 8.09
CA ALA A 45 -5.89 -12.75 9.15
C ALA A 45 -4.49 -12.16 8.85
N ARG A 46 -3.56 -12.95 8.32
CA ARG A 46 -2.22 -12.48 7.92
C ARG A 46 -2.27 -11.49 6.77
N ILE A 47 -3.12 -11.76 5.76
CA ILE A 47 -3.30 -10.86 4.61
C ILE A 47 -3.93 -9.55 5.06
N GLU A 48 -4.97 -9.60 5.90
CA GLU A 48 -5.62 -8.40 6.44
C GLU A 48 -4.65 -7.54 7.26
N HIS A 49 -3.78 -8.16 8.06
CA HIS A 49 -2.75 -7.43 8.80
C HIS A 49 -1.78 -6.71 7.86
N ARG A 50 -1.26 -7.41 6.84
CA ARG A 50 -0.35 -6.81 5.84
C ARG A 50 -1.04 -5.68 5.08
N TYR A 51 -2.30 -5.87 4.71
CA TYR A 51 -3.08 -4.84 4.05
C TYR A 51 -3.20 -3.58 4.92
N ALA A 52 -3.50 -3.73 6.21
CA ALA A 52 -3.56 -2.61 7.14
C ALA A 52 -2.21 -1.89 7.32
N GLU A 53 -1.10 -2.64 7.36
CA GLU A 53 0.25 -2.06 7.42
C GLU A 53 0.58 -1.25 6.16
N LEU A 54 0.34 -1.83 4.97
CA LEU A 54 0.60 -1.16 3.70
C LEU A 54 -0.28 0.07 3.51
N GLU A 55 -1.55 0.01 3.91
CA GLU A 55 -2.46 1.17 3.84
C GLU A 55 -1.96 2.31 4.71
N LYS A 56 -1.43 1.99 5.90
CA LYS A 56 -0.81 2.99 6.78
C LYS A 56 0.42 3.61 6.14
N GLU A 57 1.32 2.81 5.57
CA GLU A 57 2.51 3.30 4.88
C GLU A 57 2.14 4.20 3.69
N LEU A 58 1.16 3.77 2.89
CA LEU A 58 0.65 4.54 1.76
C LEU A 58 0.07 5.89 2.21
N SER A 59 -0.67 5.92 3.32
CA SER A 59 -1.22 7.16 3.87
C SER A 59 -0.13 8.14 4.29
N GLN A 60 0.96 7.65 4.88
CA GLN A 60 2.10 8.46 5.32
C GLN A 60 2.85 9.05 4.12
N LEU A 61 3.20 8.19 3.14
CA LEU A 61 3.90 8.63 1.93
C LEU A 61 3.07 9.61 1.11
N THR A 62 1.75 9.40 1.05
CA THR A 62 0.85 10.34 0.36
C THR A 62 0.80 11.69 1.06
N ALA A 63 0.82 11.73 2.39
CA ALA A 63 0.86 12.97 3.15
C ALA A 63 2.17 13.72 2.92
N GLU A 64 3.31 13.02 2.94
CA GLU A 64 4.63 13.60 2.66
C GLU A 64 4.71 14.15 1.24
N ARG A 65 4.26 13.37 0.25
CA ARG A 65 4.17 13.83 -1.13
C ARG A 65 3.37 15.12 -1.24
N ARG A 66 2.19 15.20 -0.63
CA ARG A 66 1.34 16.41 -0.66
C ARG A 66 2.02 17.61 -0.02
N GLU A 67 2.78 17.40 1.05
CA GLU A 67 3.54 18.47 1.69
C GLU A 67 4.66 18.97 0.77
N LEU A 68 5.40 18.07 0.14
CA LEU A 68 6.44 18.42 -0.82
C LEU A 68 5.85 19.13 -2.05
N GLU A 69 4.72 18.67 -2.57
CA GLU A 69 4.01 19.32 -3.67
C GLU A 69 3.59 20.74 -3.31
N ARG A 70 3.11 20.96 -2.08
CA ARG A 70 2.80 22.31 -1.59
C ARG A 70 4.04 23.19 -1.52
N ARG A 71 5.16 22.68 -0.99
CA ARG A 71 6.44 23.41 -0.90
C ARG A 71 6.97 23.75 -2.29
N VAL A 72 6.93 22.81 -3.23
CA VAL A 72 7.32 23.04 -4.63
C VAL A 72 6.41 24.06 -5.29
N ALA A 73 5.09 24.00 -5.06
CA ALA A 73 4.16 24.99 -5.58
C ALA A 73 4.49 26.41 -5.10
N LEU A 74 4.92 26.56 -3.83
CA LEU A 74 5.38 27.85 -3.29
C LEU A 74 6.72 28.33 -3.87
N LEU A 75 7.51 27.44 -4.47
CA LEU A 75 8.80 27.75 -5.09
C LEU A 75 8.70 27.92 -6.61
N ARG A 76 7.51 27.76 -7.19
CA ARG A 76 7.33 27.86 -8.64
C ARG A 76 7.45 29.31 -9.12
N PRO A 77 8.30 29.57 -10.12
CA PRO A 77 8.53 30.90 -10.69
C PRO A 77 7.30 31.51 -11.34
N GLU A 78 6.27 30.73 -11.68
CA GLU A 78 4.99 31.29 -12.14
C GLU A 78 4.23 32.08 -11.04
N SER A 79 4.62 31.91 -9.77
CA SER A 79 4.11 32.66 -8.60
C SER A 79 5.14 33.57 -7.93
N LEU A 80 6.43 33.42 -8.26
CA LEU A 80 7.48 34.33 -7.82
C LEU A 80 7.72 35.38 -8.90
N ASP A 81 7.45 36.64 -8.57
CA ASP A 81 7.72 37.77 -9.45
C ASP A 81 9.21 37.77 -9.86
N PRO A 82 9.53 37.69 -11.16
CA PRO A 82 10.91 37.72 -11.66
C PRO A 82 11.72 38.90 -11.11
N ASP A 83 11.06 40.04 -10.88
CA ASP A 83 11.68 41.25 -10.34
C ASP A 83 12.16 41.03 -8.88
N MET A 84 11.43 40.23 -8.09
CA MET A 84 11.85 39.89 -6.72
C MET A 84 13.07 38.96 -6.67
N ILE A 85 13.24 38.10 -7.69
CA ILE A 85 14.44 37.25 -7.78
C ILE A 85 15.66 38.10 -8.17
N ASP A 86 15.50 39.06 -9.07
CA ASP A 86 16.58 39.99 -9.45
C ASP A 86 17.00 40.89 -8.28
N GLU A 87 16.04 41.42 -7.50
CA GLU A 87 16.36 42.17 -6.28
C GLU A 87 17.11 41.31 -5.23
N ARG A 88 16.69 40.06 -5.02
CA ARG A 88 17.36 39.16 -4.06
C ARG A 88 18.76 38.76 -4.52
N ALA A 89 18.95 38.57 -5.82
CA ALA A 89 20.25 38.32 -6.42
C ALA A 89 21.17 39.54 -6.23
N ARG A 90 20.70 40.76 -6.50
CA ARG A 90 21.47 42.00 -6.27
C ARG A 90 21.76 42.29 -4.80
N ALA A 91 20.88 41.88 -3.89
CA ALA A 91 21.11 42.05 -2.46
C ALA A 91 22.13 41.05 -1.88
N SER A 92 22.28 39.87 -2.48
CA SER A 92 23.15 38.79 -1.98
C SER A 92 24.51 38.75 -2.66
N LEU A 93 24.54 39.00 -3.97
CA LEU A 93 25.75 39.27 -4.72
C LEU A 93 25.96 40.77 -4.64
N ASN A 94 26.97 41.21 -3.87
CA ASN A 94 27.39 42.61 -3.72
C ASN A 94 27.92 43.19 -5.06
N VAL A 95 27.11 43.12 -6.11
CA VAL A 95 27.44 43.31 -7.52
C VAL A 95 26.74 44.57 -7.97
N VAL A 96 27.57 45.59 -8.14
CA VAL A 96 27.21 46.90 -8.65
C VAL A 96 27.11 46.79 -10.18
N GLN A 97 26.08 47.39 -10.81
CA GLN A 97 26.00 47.41 -12.26
C GLN A 97 27.24 48.07 -12.87
N PRO A 98 27.66 47.73 -14.12
CA PRO A 98 28.85 48.31 -14.74
C PRO A 98 28.88 49.85 -14.80
N GLN A 99 27.74 50.51 -14.57
CA GLN A 99 27.54 51.96 -14.68
C GLN A 99 27.28 52.65 -13.33
N GLU A 100 27.37 51.93 -12.21
CA GLU A 100 27.17 52.50 -10.86
C GLU A 100 28.48 52.73 -10.12
N LEU A 101 28.59 53.88 -9.43
CA LEU A 101 29.80 54.32 -8.73
C LEU A 101 29.73 53.97 -7.23
N ALA A 102 30.52 52.99 -6.79
CA ALA A 102 30.61 52.64 -5.37
C ALA A 102 31.58 53.58 -4.62
N ILE A 103 31.06 54.44 -3.74
CA ILE A 103 31.87 55.31 -2.88
C ILE A 103 32.16 54.60 -1.55
N LEU A 104 33.33 53.98 -1.43
CA LEU A 104 33.83 53.43 -0.16
C LEU A 104 34.29 54.57 0.74
N ARG A 105 33.54 54.85 1.81
CA ARG A 105 33.89 55.88 2.79
C ARG A 105 34.90 55.31 3.80
N PRO A 106 36.06 55.95 4.03
CA PRO A 106 37.04 55.45 4.98
C PRO A 106 36.46 55.44 6.39
N GLN A 107 36.45 54.27 7.02
CA GLN A 107 36.16 54.13 8.45
C GLN A 107 37.31 54.78 9.23
N ARG A 108 37.04 55.97 9.77
CA ARG A 108 37.96 56.65 10.67
C ARG A 108 37.96 55.89 11.99
N GLY A 109 38.97 55.04 12.17
CA GLY A 109 39.19 54.28 13.39
C GLY A 109 39.16 55.19 14.62
N ARG A 110 38.48 54.70 15.66
CA ARG A 110 38.68 55.11 17.04
C ARG A 110 39.36 53.97 17.77
#